data_AF-A0A098E5Y9-F1
#
_entry.id   AF-A0A098E5Y9-F1
#
_cell.length_a   1.000
_cell.length_b   1.000
_cell.length_c   1.000
_cell.angle_alpha   90.00
_cell.angle_beta   90.00
_cell.angle_gamma   90.00
#
_symmetry.space_group_name_H-M   'P 1'
#
loop_
_entity.id
_entity.type
_entity.pdbx_description
1 polymer ?
#
loop_
_entity_poly.entity_id
_entity_poly.type
_entity_poly.pdbx_seq_one_letter_code
_entity_poly.pdbx_strand_id
1 'polypeptide(L)'
;MLQPWMLALSKDLKWKDYSNSTSNEKDIKERFEYIVKDIEYVDGRECFKVEMSAFNIEESRVTIKKILWVDINKRVLVKAKTTISNNLEVIAANLKGVSITK
;
A
#
# COMPACT_ATOMS: atom_id res chain seq x y z
N MET A 1 -4.43 -10.09 0.48
CA MET A 1 -5.37 -9.72 1.57
C MET A 1 -6.23 -8.57 1.08
N LEU A 2 -7.55 -8.68 1.18
CA LEU A 2 -8.47 -7.58 0.85
C LEU A 2 -8.53 -6.60 2.04
N GLN A 3 -8.45 -5.30 1.79
CA GLN A 3 -8.49 -4.23 2.77
C GLN A 3 -9.65 -3.32 2.37
N PRO A 4 -10.54 -2.91 3.30
CA PRO A 4 -11.78 -2.20 2.96
C PRO A 4 -11.58 -0.94 2.11
N TRP A 5 -10.49 -0.18 2.33
CA TRP A 5 -10.18 1.02 1.56
C TRP A 5 -9.99 0.76 0.06
N MET A 6 -9.60 -0.46 -0.34
CA MET A 6 -9.41 -0.81 -1.76
C MET A 6 -10.71 -0.73 -2.57
N LEU A 7 -11.87 -0.89 -1.92
CA LEU A 7 -13.18 -0.79 -2.55
C LEU A 7 -13.52 0.65 -2.96
N ALA A 8 -12.96 1.64 -2.28
CA ALA A 8 -13.26 3.06 -2.49
C ALA A 8 -12.29 3.76 -3.45
N LEU A 9 -11.34 3.04 -4.07
CA LEU A 9 -10.34 3.66 -4.94
C LEU A 9 -10.95 4.28 -6.19
N SER A 10 -10.57 5.53 -6.43
CA SER A 10 -10.83 6.29 -7.65
C SER A 10 -9.56 7.04 -8.07
N LYS A 11 -9.53 7.50 -9.32
CA LYS A 11 -8.42 8.31 -9.83
C LYS A 11 -8.19 9.54 -8.94
N ASP A 12 -6.92 9.89 -8.73
CA ASP A 12 -6.44 11.04 -7.95
C ASP A 12 -6.85 11.05 -6.45
N LEU A 13 -7.43 9.96 -5.94
CA LEU A 13 -7.79 9.84 -4.53
C LEU A 13 -6.56 9.93 -3.64
N LYS A 14 -6.66 10.71 -2.57
CA LYS A 14 -5.63 10.88 -1.54
C LYS A 14 -6.27 10.77 -0.18
N TRP A 15 -5.64 10.03 0.72
CA TRP A 15 -6.09 9.95 2.11
C TRP A 15 -4.91 9.71 3.06
N LYS A 16 -5.20 9.91 4.35
CA LYS A 16 -4.24 9.68 5.43
C LYS A 16 -4.89 8.83 6.50
N ASP A 17 -4.16 7.83 6.96
CA ASP A 17 -4.54 7.00 8.09
C ASP A 17 -3.54 7.20 9.23
N TYR A 18 -4.04 7.09 10.46
CA TYR A 18 -3.24 7.18 11.67
C TYR A 18 -3.36 5.88 12.42
N SER A 19 -2.23 5.32 12.81
CA SER A 19 -2.15 4.11 13.62
C SER A 19 -1.31 4.39 14.85
N ASN A 20 -1.83 3.94 15.99
CA ASN A 20 -1.05 3.84 17.21
C ASN A 20 -0.73 2.37 17.40
N SER A 21 0.55 2.03 17.49
CA SER A 21 0.99 0.68 17.82
C SER A 21 1.88 0.73 19.04
N THR A 22 1.68 -0.19 19.96
CA THR A 22 2.56 -0.33 21.13
C THR A 22 3.58 -1.41 20.82
N SER A 23 4.85 -1.05 20.80
CA SER A 23 5.97 -1.98 20.60
C SER A 23 6.99 -1.75 21.69
N ASN A 24 7.33 -2.79 22.46
CA ASN A 24 8.30 -2.72 23.56
C ASN A 24 8.06 -1.53 24.52
N GLU A 25 6.81 -1.35 24.96
CA GLU A 25 6.39 -0.28 25.89
C GLU A 25 6.55 1.15 25.37
N LYS A 26 6.87 1.33 24.08
CA LYS A 26 6.81 2.63 23.40
C LYS A 26 5.59 2.69 22.49
N ASP A 27 4.82 3.76 22.67
CA ASP A 27 3.73 4.11 21.77
C ASP A 27 4.33 4.68 20.48
N ILE A 28 4.35 3.87 19.42
CA ILE A 28 4.76 4.29 18.10
C ILE A 28 3.51 4.84 17.39
N LYS A 29 3.52 6.14 17.14
CA LYS A 29 2.51 6.82 16.31
C LYS A 29 2.97 6.83 14.87
N GLU A 30 2.24 6.14 14.02
CA GLU A 30 2.50 6.08 12.59
C GLU A 30 1.41 6.85 11.82
N ARG A 31 1.86 7.63 10.85
CA ARG A 31 0.99 8.21 9.83
C ARG A 31 1.23 7.51 8.52
N PHE A 32 0.17 7.09 7.86
CA PHE A 32 0.21 6.57 6.51
C PHE A 32 -0.42 7.59 5.57
N GLU A 33 0.24 7.85 4.44
CA GLU A 33 -0.31 8.68 3.37
C GLU A 33 -0.41 7.85 2.11
N TYR A 34 -1.57 7.88 1.47
CA TYR A 34 -1.86 7.11 0.27
C TYR A 34 -2.29 8.03 -0.87
N ILE A 35 -1.85 7.72 -2.08
CA ILE A 35 -2.18 8.47 -3.30
C ILE A 35 -2.38 7.49 -4.46
N VAL A 36 -3.53 7.56 -5.13
CA VAL A 36 -3.73 6.92 -6.44
C VAL A 36 -3.05 7.79 -7.49
N LYS A 37 -1.93 7.32 -8.05
CA LYS A 37 -1.12 8.09 -8.99
C LYS A 37 -1.52 7.90 -10.43
N ASP A 38 -1.85 6.66 -10.79
CA ASP A 38 -2.10 6.29 -12.17
C ASP A 38 -2.89 4.99 -12.27
N ILE A 39 -3.23 4.61 -13.50
CA ILE A 39 -3.73 3.29 -13.86
C ILE A 39 -2.65 2.61 -14.71
N GLU A 40 -2.20 1.43 -14.29
CA GLU A 40 -1.19 0.65 -15.01
C GLU A 40 -1.72 -0.75 -15.35
N TYR A 41 -1.26 -1.29 -16.48
CA TYR A 41 -1.58 -2.65 -16.89
C TYR A 41 -0.54 -3.64 -16.33
N VAL A 42 -0.98 -4.55 -15.45
CA VAL A 42 -0.12 -5.54 -14.77
C VAL A 42 -0.75 -6.92 -14.86
N ASP A 43 0.02 -7.91 -15.32
CA ASP A 43 -0.43 -9.31 -15.45
C ASP A 43 -1.81 -9.48 -16.10
N GLY A 44 -2.08 -8.73 -17.17
CA GLY A 44 -3.33 -8.80 -17.92
C GLY A 44 -4.50 -7.99 -17.32
N ARG A 45 -4.24 -7.11 -16.34
CA ARG A 45 -5.28 -6.40 -15.59
C ARG A 45 -4.98 -4.91 -15.51
N GLU A 46 -6.00 -4.09 -15.70
CA GLU A 46 -5.93 -2.67 -15.34
C GLU A 46 -5.97 -2.54 -13.82
N CYS A 47 -4.97 -1.85 -13.27
CA CYS A 47 -4.77 -1.71 -11.84
C CYS A 47 -4.60 -0.23 -11.46
N PHE A 48 -5.21 0.19 -10.35
CA PHE A 48 -4.81 1.42 -9.67
C PHE A 48 -3.39 1.26 -9.13
N LYS A 49 -2.50 2.19 -9.50
CA LYS A 49 -1.19 2.34 -8.88
C LYS A 49 -1.31 3.26 -7.68
N VAL A 50 -1.22 2.68 -6.49
CA VAL A 50 -1.30 3.38 -5.21
C VAL A 50 0.09 3.51 -4.61
N GLU A 51 0.53 4.73 -4.38
CA GLU A 51 1.70 5.01 -3.58
C GLU A 51 1.30 5.17 -2.12
N MET A 52 2.01 4.50 -1.22
CA MET A 52 1.85 4.58 0.22
C MET A 52 3.18 5.01 0.84
N SER A 53 3.13 5.98 1.74
CA SER A 53 4.28 6.36 2.60
C SER A 53 3.90 6.21 4.06
N ALA A 54 4.73 5.50 4.82
CA ALA A 54 4.64 5.41 6.28
C ALA A 54 5.63 6.39 6.91
N PHE A 55 5.16 7.14 7.90
CA PHE A 55 5.93 8.12 8.64
C PHE A 55 5.90 7.76 10.12
N ASN A 56 7.07 7.70 10.75
CA ASN A 56 7.15 7.77 12.20
C ASN A 56 6.92 9.23 12.60
N ILE A 57 5.85 9.51 13.34
CA ILE A 57 5.46 10.88 13.70
C ILE A 57 6.50 11.52 14.62
N GLU A 58 7.11 10.75 15.53
CA GLU A 58 8.10 11.27 16.48
C GLU A 58 9.43 11.64 15.81
N GLU A 59 9.86 10.82 14.86
CA GLU A 59 11.14 11.01 14.17
C GLU A 59 11.01 11.85 12.89
N SER A 60 9.79 12.25 12.51
CA SER A 60 9.49 13.03 11.30
C SER A 60 10.13 12.48 10.01
N ARG A 61 10.36 11.16 9.94
CA ARG A 61 11.02 10.49 8.82
C ARG A 61 10.11 9.46 8.16
N VAL A 62 10.22 9.34 6.85
CA VAL A 62 9.61 8.26 6.09
C VAL A 62 10.34 6.97 6.43
N THR A 63 9.63 6.02 7.02
CA THR A 63 10.18 4.71 7.38
C THR A 63 10.05 3.72 6.23
N ILE A 64 8.92 3.76 5.52
CA ILE A 64 8.58 2.81 4.46
C ILE A 64 7.86 3.53 3.30
N LYS A 65 8.23 3.19 2.07
CA LYS A 65 7.46 3.49 0.87
C LYS A 65 6.97 2.20 0.24
N LYS A 66 5.71 2.17 -0.20
CA LYS A 66 5.15 1.05 -0.99
C LYS A 66 4.50 1.56 -2.26
N ILE A 67 4.62 0.77 -3.31
CA ILE A 67 3.77 0.89 -4.50
C ILE A 67 2.91 -0.37 -4.55
N LEU A 68 1.60 -0.17 -4.63
CA LEU A 68 0.60 -1.22 -4.63
C LEU A 68 -0.19 -1.13 -5.94
N TRP A 69 -0.41 -2.27 -6.58
CA TRP A 69 -1.26 -2.37 -7.77
C TRP A 69 -2.53 -3.11 -7.40
N VAL A 70 -3.66 -2.41 -7.46
CA VAL A 70 -4.97 -2.96 -7.09
C VAL A 70 -5.84 -3.07 -8.33
N ASP A 71 -6.30 -4.27 -8.65
CA ASP A 71 -7.20 -4.55 -9.79
C ASP A 71 -8.45 -3.66 -9.71
N ILE A 72 -8.75 -2.91 -10.77
CA ILE A 72 -9.86 -1.94 -10.78
C ILE A 72 -11.22 -2.63 -10.60
N ASN A 73 -11.36 -3.85 -11.12
CA ASN A 73 -12.64 -4.56 -11.13
C ASN A 73 -12.80 -5.43 -9.90
N LYS A 74 -11.79 -6.25 -9.60
CA LYS A 74 -11.82 -7.23 -8.52
C LYS A 74 -11.41 -6.65 -7.16
N ARG A 75 -10.81 -5.45 -7.14
CA ARG A 75 -10.35 -4.76 -5.92
C ARG A 75 -9.39 -5.59 -5.07
N VAL A 76 -8.59 -6.41 -5.74
CA VAL A 76 -7.55 -7.26 -5.13
C VAL A 76 -6.17 -6.70 -5.41
N LEU A 77 -5.27 -6.81 -4.44
CA LEU A 77 -3.86 -6.48 -4.61
C LEU A 77 -3.20 -7.50 -5.55
N VAL A 78 -2.73 -7.03 -6.71
CA VAL A 78 -2.07 -7.82 -7.77
C VAL A 78 -0.56 -7.83 -7.59
N LYS A 79 0.02 -6.68 -7.24
CA LYS A 79 1.47 -6.52 -7.07
C LYS A 79 1.76 -5.55 -5.95
N ALA A 80 2.88 -5.76 -5.27
CA ALA A 80 3.42 -4.79 -4.33
C ALA A 80 4.94 -4.69 -4.45
N LYS A 81 5.46 -3.46 -4.29
CA LYS A 81 6.88 -3.16 -4.16
C LYS A 81 7.09 -2.37 -2.88
N THR A 82 8.01 -2.81 -2.03
CA THR A 82 8.32 -2.14 -0.76
C THR A 82 9.77 -1.66 -0.75
N THR A 83 9.96 -0.41 -0.37
CA THR A 83 11.27 0.23 -0.17
C THR A 83 11.34 0.74 1.27
N ILE A 84 12.40 0.37 1.98
CA ILE A 84 12.64 0.82 3.36
C ILE A 84 13.70 1.94 3.32
N SER A 85 13.69 2.84 4.31
CA SER A 85 14.71 3.87 4.48
C SER A 85 16.12 3.31 4.28
N ASN A 86 16.95 4.02 3.48
CA ASN A 86 18.23 3.62 2.85
C ASN A 86 18.14 3.07 1.41
N ASN A 87 17.01 3.27 0.71
CA ASN A 87 16.80 2.83 -0.68
C ASN A 87 16.99 1.32 -0.89
N LEU A 88 16.92 0.53 0.18
CA LEU A 88 16.91 -0.92 0.09
C LEU A 88 15.53 -1.35 -0.40
N GLU A 89 15.49 -1.88 -1.61
CA GLU A 89 14.33 -2.58 -2.15
C GLU A 89 14.30 -3.97 -1.54
N VAL A 90 13.35 -4.20 -0.63
CA VAL A 90 13.36 -5.41 0.19
C VAL A 90 12.52 -6.51 -0.45
N ILE A 91 11.39 -6.17 -1.08
CA ILE A 91 10.47 -7.16 -1.67
C ILE A 91 9.73 -6.55 -2.87
N ALA A 92 9.78 -7.25 -4.00
CA ALA A 92 8.83 -7.11 -5.11
C ALA A 92 8.11 -8.46 -5.30
N ALA A 93 6.78 -8.46 -5.16
CA ALA A 93 5.98 -9.68 -5.23
C ALA A 93 4.80 -9.49 -6.19
N ASN A 94 4.66 -10.41 -7.15
CA ASN A 94 3.43 -10.60 -7.92
C ASN A 94 2.56 -11.60 -7.16
N LEU A 95 1.37 -11.16 -6.77
CA LEU A 95 0.41 -11.97 -6.04
C LEU A 95 -0.49 -12.64 -7.07
N LYS A 96 -0.14 -13.88 -7.47
CA LYS A 96 -1.04 -14.73 -8.24
C LYS A 96 -2.24 -15.04 -7.34
N GLY A 97 -3.40 -14.46 -7.67
CA GLY A 97 -4.61 -14.63 -6.89
C GLY A 97 -4.94 -16.10 -6.74
N VAL A 98 -4.99 -16.59 -5.49
CA VAL A 98 -5.68 -17.83 -5.18
C VAL A 98 -7.15 -17.57 -5.47
N SER A 99 -7.64 -18.14 -6.58
CA SER A 99 -9.06 -18.23 -6.83
C SER A 99 -9.65 -19.05 -5.70
N ILE A 100 -10.38 -18.40 -4.79
CA ILE A 100 -11.22 -19.12 -3.84
C ILE A 100 -12.41 -19.59 -4.67
N THR A 101 -12.27 -20.77 -5.27
CA THR A 101 -13.39 -21.47 -5.91
C THR A 101 -14.42 -21.76 -4.83
N LYS A 102 -15.66 -21.35 -5.10
CA LYS A 102 -16.83 -21.48 -4.21
C LYS A 102 -17.01 -22.88 -3.65
#